data_AF-A0A953E7Y1-F1
#
_entry.id   AF-A0A953E7Y1-F1
#
_cell.length_a   1.000
_cell.length_b   1.000
_cell.length_c   1.000
_cell.angle_alpha   90.00
_cell.angle_beta   90.00
_cell.angle_gamma   90.00
#
_symmetry.space_group_name_H-M   'P 1'
#
loop_
_entity.id
_entity.type
_entity.pdbx_description
1 polymer ?
#
loop_
_entity_poly.entity_id
_entity_poly.type
_entity_poly.pdbx_seq_one_letter_code
_entity_poly.pdbx_strand_id
1 'polypeptide(L)' 'MPAFIRSIPEGDDRERLTCPDCGFIAYENPKVVVGSVVVEGGRVLLCRRAIEPRSG' A
#
# COMPACT_ATOMS: atom_id res chain seq x y z
N MET A 1 -4.32 1.99 -23.21
CA MET A 1 -4.13 1.18 -21.97
C MET A 1 -5.50 0.69 -21.57
N PRO A 2 -5.71 -0.63 -21.42
CA PRO A 2 -6.98 -1.13 -20.91
C PRO A 2 -7.24 -0.51 -19.54
N ALA A 3 -8.44 0.02 -19.35
CA ALA A 3 -8.85 0.56 -18.07
C ALA A 3 -9.13 -0.61 -17.13
N PHE A 4 -8.40 -0.69 -16.02
CA PHE A 4 -8.73 -1.65 -14.96
C PHE A 4 -10.05 -1.28 -14.31
N ILE A 5 -10.92 -2.28 -14.11
CA ILE A 5 -12.19 -2.11 -13.39
C ILE A 5 -12.14 -2.86 -12.06
N ARG A 6 -12.86 -2.37 -11.05
CA ARG A 6 -13.06 -3.14 -9.81
C ARG A 6 -14.21 -4.12 -10.01
N SER A 7 -13.94 -5.40 -9.79
CA SER A 7 -14.91 -6.50 -9.89
C SER A 7 -14.56 -7.59 -8.88
N ILE A 8 -15.51 -8.43 -8.50
CA ILE A 8 -15.25 -9.66 -7.74
C ILE A 8 -15.11 -10.80 -8.75
N PRO A 9 -13.89 -11.34 -9.00
CA PRO A 9 -13.71 -12.47 -9.89
C PRO A 9 -14.43 -13.74 -9.39
N GLU A 10 -14.74 -14.65 -10.29
CA GLU A 10 -15.33 -15.95 -9.93
C GLU A 10 -14.42 -16.69 -8.94
N GLY A 11 -14.97 -17.11 -7.80
CA GLY A 11 -14.24 -17.81 -6.74
C GLY A 11 -13.47 -16.90 -5.76
N ASP A 12 -13.53 -15.57 -5.90
CA ASP A 12 -12.98 -14.61 -4.93
C ASP A 12 -14.11 -14.02 -4.05
N ASP A 13 -13.74 -13.44 -2.90
CA ASP A 13 -14.65 -12.80 -1.95
C ASP A 13 -14.46 -11.26 -1.89
N ARG A 14 -13.50 -10.74 -2.64
CA ARG A 14 -13.10 -9.32 -2.62
C ARG A 14 -13.00 -8.71 -4.01
N GLU A 15 -13.20 -7.40 -4.07
CA GLU A 15 -12.94 -6.63 -5.28
C GLU A 15 -11.45 -6.67 -5.65
N ARG A 16 -11.19 -6.84 -6.94
CA ARG A 16 -9.87 -6.79 -7.57
C ARG A 16 -9.90 -5.83 -8.75
N LEU A 17 -8.74 -5.24 -9.05
CA LEU A 17 -8.53 -4.55 -10.31
C LEU A 17 -8.35 -5.59 -11.41
N THR A 18 -9.36 -5.74 -12.26
CA THR A 18 -9.38 -6.72 -13.35
C THR A 18 -9.34 -6.02 -14.70
N CYS A 19 -8.56 -6.55 -15.64
CA CYS A 19 -8.58 -6.14 -17.04
C CYS A 19 -9.79 -6.79 -17.74
N PRO A 20 -10.76 -6.03 -18.28
CA PRO A 20 -11.93 -6.62 -18.94
C PRO A 20 -11.58 -7.31 -20.26
N ASP A 21 -10.47 -6.96 -20.91
CA ASP A 21 -10.09 -7.48 -22.22
C ASP A 21 -9.44 -8.87 -22.15
N CYS A 22 -8.72 -9.16 -21.05
CA CYS A 22 -7.94 -10.40 -20.93
C CYS A 22 -8.06 -11.11 -19.57
N GLY A 23 -8.82 -10.58 -18.62
CA GLY A 23 -9.02 -11.18 -17.29
C GLY A 23 -7.83 -11.05 -16.33
N PHE A 24 -6.78 -10.31 -16.68
CA PHE A 24 -5.62 -10.12 -15.80
C PHE A 24 -6.01 -9.40 -14.51
N ILE A 25 -5.53 -9.91 -13.36
CA ILE A 25 -5.77 -9.33 -12.03
C ILE A 25 -4.52 -8.59 -11.54
N ALA A 26 -4.66 -7.28 -11.30
CA ALA A 26 -3.64 -6.46 -10.66
C ALA A 26 -3.85 -6.47 -9.13
N TYR A 27 -3.14 -7.35 -8.44
CA TYR A 27 -3.20 -7.44 -6.99
C TYR A 27 -2.60 -6.20 -6.32
N GLU A 28 -3.40 -5.53 -5.49
CA GLU A 28 -2.95 -4.43 -4.64
C GLU A 28 -2.41 -4.99 -3.32
N ASN A 29 -1.10 -5.19 -3.24
CA ASN A 29 -0.46 -5.68 -2.02
C ASN A 29 -0.18 -4.51 -1.05
N PRO A 30 -0.30 -4.74 0.27
CA PRO A 30 0.10 -3.75 1.26
C PRO A 30 1.55 -3.31 1.06
N LYS A 31 1.81 -2.02 1.24
CA LYS A 31 3.18 -1.48 1.23
C LYS A 31 3.78 -1.63 2.61
N VAL A 32 4.84 -2.44 2.73
CA VAL A 32 5.55 -2.65 3.98
C VAL A 32 6.40 -1.40 4.30
N VAL A 33 6.30 -0.92 5.53
CA VAL A 33 7.15 0.14 6.08
C VAL A 33 7.85 -0.42 7.32
N VAL A 34 9.16 -0.23 7.41
CA VAL A 34 9.97 -0.62 8.57
C VAL A 34 10.50 0.62 9.28
N GLY A 35 10.68 0.53 10.59
CA GLY A 35 11.21 1.60 11.42
C GLY A 35 12.15 1.04 12.48
N SER A 36 12.91 1.93 13.12
CA SER A 36 13.80 1.60 14.23
C SER A 36 13.57 2.59 15.38
N VAL A 37 13.70 2.10 16.61
CA VAL A 37 13.74 2.93 17.82
C VAL A 37 15.18 2.93 18.31
N VAL A 38 15.88 4.04 18.06
CA VAL A 38 17.30 4.18 18.42
C VAL A 38 17.40 4.81 19.81
N VAL A 39 18.12 4.15 20.72
CA VAL A 39 18.32 4.57 22.10
C VAL A 39 19.80 4.82 22.37
N GLU A 40 20.14 5.97 22.95
CA GLU A 40 21.50 6.32 23.35
C GLU A 40 21.48 7.13 24.65
N GLY A 41 22.26 6.71 25.65
CA GLY A 41 22.41 7.44 26.92
C GLY A 41 21.08 7.71 27.65
N GLY A 42 20.12 6.78 27.57
CA GLY A 42 18.78 6.93 28.16
C GLY A 42 17.83 7.85 27.38
N ARG A 43 18.18 8.24 26.14
CA ARG A 43 17.37 9.10 25.26
C ARG A 43 16.97 8.36 23.99
N VAL A 44 15.95 8.86 23.29
CA VAL A 44 15.46 8.32 22.02
C VAL A 44 15.72 9.32 20.89
N LEU A 45 16.17 8.84 19.73
CA LEU A 45 16.34 9.66 18.53
C LEU A 45 14.98 9.93 17.87
N LEU A 46 14.68 11.21 17.64
CA LEU A 46 13.50 11.67 16.90
C LEU A 46 13.93 12.45 15.65
N CYS A 47 13.27 12.20 14.53
CA CYS A 47 13.50 12.91 13.27
C CYS A 47 12.45 14.01 13.06
N ARG A 48 12.89 15.23 12.76
CA ARG A 48 11.99 16.27 12.23
C ARG A 48 11.79 16.01 10.74
N ARG A 49 10.55 15.81 10.31
CA ARG A 49 10.22 15.62 8.89
C ARG A 49 10.50 16.92 8.12
N ALA A 50 11.12 16.79 6.95
CA ALA A 50 11.31 17.92 6.02
C ALA A 50 10.13 18.12 5.06
N ILE A 51 9.13 17.23 5.12
CA ILE A 51 7.94 17.23 4.27
C ILE A 51 6.68 17.07 5.12
N GLU A 52 5.59 17.68 4.66
CA GLU A 52 4.28 17.55 5.28
C GLU A 52 3.82 16.07 5.33
N PRO A 53 3.07 15.67 6.37
CA PRO A 53 2.44 14.36 6.40
C PRO A 53 1.36 14.28 5.32
N ARG A 54 1.05 13.05 4.88
CA ARG A 54 -0.11 12.81 4.02
C ARG A 54 -1.38 13.09 4.82
N SER A 55 -2.37 13.75 4.21
CA SER A 55 -3.72 13.81 4.78
C SER A 55 -4.28 12.41 4.96
N GLY A 56 -4.78 12.13 6.17
CA GLY A 56 -5.50 10.90 6.49
C GLY A 56 -6.80 10.77 5.73
#